data_AF-A0A820ABG6-F1
#
_entry.id   AF-A0A820ABG6-F1
#
_cell.length_a   1.000
_cell.length_b   1.000
_cell.length_c   1.000
_cell.angle_alpha   90.00
_cell.angle_beta   90.00
_cell.angle_gamma   90.00
#
_symmetry.space_group_name_H-M   'P 1'
#
loop_
_entity.id
_entity.type
_entity.pdbx_description
1 polymer ?
#
loop_
_entity_poly.entity_id
_entity_poly.type
_entity_poly.pdbx_seq_one_letter_code
_entity_poly.pdbx_strand_id
1 'polypeptide(L)'
;MSSHRFSPSQNTHGLIPSLSHGNYPSTWHQSFSNTHISYGNSSIMTTNSSYSHLRSPINSEDSSREDIGIGRRHVYYHQPIARPHERFLNRTMDNCPEHLTSKQRSRWLKAGRNAQLNHRIVSTIEPFQSTEANYNSLTYIHGKTSENHLVGLISKMANVRLYMIDTESDRPTGNNPHTKPALLQIQAIHYETCSTVLLIEIQHLPHYSTSLFGLIQQMCSNIFSPDNKIIAWGDPIKELYSFEQFRLFDISRITKTLNLQDFFNTMWNSAHPHIQACLNRHHVMEDDCSSDEVLICLINSDDIDDDLKPQDSKADFNQCICPDEIRPYKTNNALWSLQKAIQMIFNKALDKALTMNLWSCGLDPHLNTWRTIDDKQTRHALTTYAVNDVFAPTDLYFYLMNTDISSLDTNHIINLNMIYEQPIQNLPKYFVLSDSHGKYFPPYHRTAQYQLVIKSISGLQWNNPWQQELSVNNLIESTSIKSIISTCAGIIFMVGTNSIRSW
;
A
#
# COMPACT_ATOMS: atom_id res chain seq x y z
N MET A 1 -2.48 62.23 -34.17
CA MET A 1 -2.22 63.41 -33.33
C MET A 1 -3.37 63.55 -32.33
N SER A 2 -3.02 63.65 -31.05
CA SER A 2 -3.79 64.26 -29.95
C SER A 2 -5.11 63.57 -29.54
N SER A 3 -5.19 62.76 -28.47
CA SER A 3 -5.11 63.05 -27.02
C SER A 3 -6.31 63.84 -26.46
N HIS A 4 -7.12 63.20 -25.61
CA HIS A 4 -7.77 63.73 -24.37
C HIS A 4 -8.47 62.55 -23.66
N ARG A 5 -7.96 62.04 -22.53
CA ARG A 5 -8.16 62.41 -21.11
C ARG A 5 -9.59 62.12 -20.55
N PHE A 6 -9.71 60.98 -19.84
CA PHE A 6 -10.08 60.77 -18.40
C PHE A 6 -10.70 61.97 -17.65
N SER A 7 -11.75 61.91 -16.82
CA SER A 7 -12.24 60.95 -15.78
C SER A 7 -13.72 61.29 -15.36
N PRO A 8 -14.29 60.89 -14.19
CA PRO A 8 -14.76 59.57 -13.75
C PRO A 8 -16.24 59.58 -13.24
N SER A 9 -16.89 58.41 -13.18
CA SER A 9 -18.10 58.21 -12.33
C SER A 9 -18.13 56.75 -11.87
N GLN A 10 -17.71 56.50 -10.63
CA GLN A 10 -18.57 56.23 -9.47
C GLN A 10 -18.99 54.77 -9.31
N ASN A 11 -18.47 54.22 -8.21
CA ASN A 11 -18.70 52.93 -7.57
C ASN A 11 -20.16 52.48 -7.57
N THR A 12 -20.38 51.24 -7.99
CA THR A 12 -21.43 50.38 -7.43
C THR A 12 -20.77 49.13 -6.86
N HIS A 13 -20.83 48.99 -5.55
CA HIS A 13 -20.45 47.79 -4.82
C HIS A 13 -21.43 46.68 -5.18
N GLY A 14 -21.00 45.73 -6.01
CA GLY A 14 -21.69 44.47 -6.25
C GLY A 14 -21.48 43.54 -5.05
N LEU A 15 -22.54 43.34 -4.27
CA LEU A 15 -22.65 42.33 -3.22
C LEU A 15 -22.48 40.94 -3.83
N ILE A 16 -21.47 40.21 -3.35
CA ILE A 16 -21.25 38.79 -3.62
C ILE A 16 -22.32 38.00 -2.84
N PRO A 17 -23.11 37.11 -3.46
CA PRO A 17 -24.02 36.26 -2.72
C PRO A 17 -23.20 35.24 -1.93
N SER A 18 -23.37 35.28 -0.61
CA SER A 18 -22.92 34.25 0.32
C SER A 18 -23.55 32.90 -0.07
N LEU A 19 -22.70 31.95 -0.50
CA LEU A 19 -23.09 30.55 -0.64
C LEU A 19 -23.39 29.99 0.76
N SER A 20 -24.67 29.87 1.05
CA SER A 20 -25.19 29.19 2.24
C SER A 20 -24.65 27.76 2.29
N HIS A 21 -24.01 27.42 3.40
CA HIS A 21 -23.61 26.06 3.73
C HIS A 21 -24.85 25.16 3.75
N GLY A 22 -24.93 24.26 2.76
CA GLY A 22 -25.92 23.19 2.75
C GLY A 22 -25.59 22.21 3.87
N ASN A 23 -26.50 22.09 4.84
CA ASN A 23 -26.48 21.01 5.82
C ASN A 23 -26.55 19.68 5.09
N TYR A 24 -25.48 18.89 5.17
CA TYR A 24 -25.46 17.50 4.72
C TYR A 24 -26.40 16.66 5.62
N PRO A 25 -27.22 15.76 5.06
CA PRO A 25 -27.96 14.80 5.88
C PRO A 25 -26.99 13.75 6.44
N SER A 26 -26.81 13.77 7.76
CA SER A 26 -25.94 12.90 8.55
C SER A 26 -26.48 11.48 8.79
N THR A 27 -27.25 10.92 7.85
CA THR A 27 -27.87 9.60 8.04
C THR A 27 -27.49 8.63 6.93
N TRP A 28 -26.27 8.11 6.99
CA TRP A 28 -25.84 6.87 6.32
C TRP A 28 -25.53 5.79 7.34
N HIS A 29 -26.54 5.39 8.12
CA HIS A 29 -26.54 4.12 8.85
C HIS A 29 -27.98 3.62 8.90
N GLN A 30 -28.40 2.88 7.86
CA GLN A 30 -29.53 1.98 7.96
C GLN A 30 -29.01 0.56 8.13
N SER A 31 -29.23 0.00 9.30
CA SER A 31 -29.07 -1.41 9.61
C SER A 31 -30.09 -2.22 8.82
N PHE A 32 -29.63 -3.15 7.98
CA PHE A 32 -30.50 -4.20 7.44
C PHE A 32 -29.85 -5.57 7.53
N SER A 33 -30.71 -6.53 7.85
CA SER A 33 -30.47 -7.91 8.24
C SER A 33 -29.79 -8.74 7.14
N ASN A 34 -28.71 -9.43 7.52
CA ASN A 34 -27.97 -10.39 6.71
C ASN A 34 -28.82 -11.60 6.30
N THR A 35 -29.04 -11.79 5.00
CA THR A 35 -29.32 -13.12 4.44
C THR A 35 -28.01 -13.90 4.30
N HIS A 36 -27.81 -14.87 5.19
CA HIS A 36 -26.71 -15.84 5.10
C HIS A 36 -26.83 -16.67 3.81
N ILE A 37 -25.84 -16.54 2.92
CA ILE A 37 -25.59 -17.52 1.85
C ILE A 37 -24.71 -18.62 2.47
N SER A 38 -25.30 -19.78 2.73
CA SER A 38 -24.59 -20.99 3.15
C SER A 38 -23.92 -21.62 1.93
N TYR A 39 -22.59 -21.73 1.97
CA TYR A 39 -21.85 -22.58 1.05
C TYR A 39 -21.93 -24.03 1.54
N GLY A 40 -22.66 -24.86 0.81
CA GLY A 40 -22.75 -26.29 1.09
C GLY A 40 -21.40 -26.99 0.89
N ASN A 41 -21.02 -27.80 1.89
CA ASN A 41 -19.88 -28.73 1.81
C ASN A 41 -20.15 -29.78 0.73
N SER A 42 -19.48 -29.66 -0.41
CA SER A 42 -19.33 -30.75 -1.37
C SER A 42 -18.00 -31.46 -1.13
N SER A 43 -18.08 -32.63 -0.51
CA SER A 43 -16.97 -33.57 -0.38
C SER A 43 -16.63 -34.12 -1.77
N ILE A 44 -15.54 -33.65 -2.37
CA ILE A 44 -15.03 -34.16 -3.65
C ILE A 44 -13.80 -35.03 -3.38
N MET A 45 -13.90 -36.29 -3.79
CA MET A 45 -12.80 -37.26 -3.78
C MET A 45 -11.63 -36.76 -4.62
N THR A 46 -10.45 -36.72 -4.03
CA THR A 46 -9.18 -36.41 -4.69
C THR A 46 -8.77 -37.56 -5.61
N THR A 47 -8.97 -37.41 -6.91
CA THR A 47 -8.20 -38.17 -7.91
C THR A 47 -6.98 -37.35 -8.29
N ASN A 48 -5.80 -37.84 -7.90
CA ASN A 48 -4.51 -37.31 -8.32
C ASN A 48 -4.37 -37.42 -9.85
N SER A 49 -4.48 -36.31 -10.58
CA SER A 49 -3.98 -36.21 -11.95
C SER A 49 -2.76 -35.29 -11.96
N SER A 50 -1.59 -35.90 -12.15
CA SER A 50 -0.33 -35.23 -12.42
C SER A 50 -0.47 -34.36 -13.67
N TYR A 51 -0.43 -33.04 -13.52
CA TYR A 51 -0.31 -32.11 -14.65
C TYR A 51 1.08 -32.29 -15.27
N SER A 52 1.12 -32.98 -16.41
CA SER A 52 2.28 -33.11 -17.26
C SER A 52 2.59 -31.78 -17.94
N HIS A 53 3.88 -31.46 -18.01
CA HIS A 53 4.40 -30.40 -18.86
C HIS A 53 3.99 -30.64 -20.31
N LEU A 54 3.07 -29.82 -20.83
CA LEU A 54 2.79 -29.74 -22.26
C LEU A 54 4.03 -29.19 -22.97
N ARG A 55 4.85 -30.09 -23.53
CA ARG A 55 5.80 -29.76 -24.59
C ARG A 55 5.00 -29.35 -25.83
N SER A 56 5.40 -28.22 -26.41
CA SER A 56 4.94 -27.75 -27.72
C SER A 56 5.16 -28.80 -28.80
N PRO A 57 4.29 -28.90 -29.82
CA PRO A 57 4.57 -29.74 -30.98
C PRO A 57 5.71 -29.12 -31.80
N ILE A 58 6.76 -29.92 -32.02
CA ILE A 58 7.81 -29.65 -33.00
C ILE A 58 7.21 -30.01 -34.36
N ASN A 59 6.89 -29.01 -35.17
CA ASN A 59 6.60 -29.21 -36.58
C ASN A 59 7.89 -29.09 -37.38
N SER A 60 8.17 -30.15 -38.13
CA SER A 60 9.26 -30.33 -39.06
C SER A 60 9.21 -29.34 -40.22
N GLU A 61 10.41 -28.93 -40.64
CA GLU A 61 10.71 -28.23 -41.88
C GLU A 61 10.12 -28.97 -43.09
N ASP A 62 9.45 -28.27 -44.00
CA ASP A 62 9.87 -28.24 -45.41
C ASP A 62 9.16 -27.17 -46.27
N SER A 63 9.96 -26.51 -47.10
CA SER A 63 9.67 -25.86 -48.39
C SER A 63 8.68 -24.68 -48.52
N SER A 64 9.30 -23.50 -48.69
CA SER A 64 9.03 -22.50 -49.75
C SER A 64 7.59 -22.20 -50.17
N ARG A 65 7.06 -21.07 -49.68
CA ARG A 65 6.32 -20.10 -50.50
C ARG A 65 6.24 -18.75 -49.78
N GLU A 66 6.86 -17.74 -50.38
CA GLU A 66 6.70 -16.34 -50.04
C GLU A 66 5.27 -15.92 -50.38
N ASP A 67 4.40 -15.92 -49.38
CA ASP A 67 3.24 -15.05 -49.35
C ASP A 67 3.34 -14.25 -48.06
N ILE A 68 3.49 -12.92 -48.19
CA ILE A 68 3.44 -11.96 -47.08
C ILE A 68 1.97 -11.84 -46.66
N GLY A 69 1.39 -12.95 -46.19
CA GLY A 69 0.21 -12.93 -45.38
C GLY A 69 0.63 -12.38 -44.03
N ILE A 70 0.12 -11.21 -43.67
CA ILE A 70 0.14 -10.72 -42.28
C ILE A 70 -0.64 -11.76 -41.47
N GLY A 71 0.07 -12.81 -41.06
CA GLY A 71 -0.47 -13.88 -40.26
C GLY A 71 -1.03 -13.24 -39.02
N ARG A 72 -2.34 -13.39 -38.81
CA ARG A 72 -2.99 -13.09 -37.55
C ARG A 72 -2.22 -13.86 -36.48
N ARG A 73 -1.24 -13.20 -35.84
CA ARG A 73 -0.58 -13.72 -34.66
C ARG A 73 -1.71 -14.13 -33.73
N HIS A 74 -1.80 -15.42 -33.43
CA HIS A 74 -2.75 -15.91 -32.45
C HIS A 74 -2.54 -15.05 -31.20
N VAL A 75 -3.52 -14.19 -30.92
CA VAL A 75 -3.50 -13.37 -29.72
C VAL A 75 -3.74 -14.37 -28.59
N TYR A 76 -2.66 -14.82 -27.98
CA TYR A 76 -2.72 -15.71 -26.83
C TYR A 76 -3.27 -14.91 -25.67
N TYR A 77 -4.57 -15.00 -25.47
CA TYR A 77 -5.20 -14.46 -24.27
C TYR A 77 -4.87 -15.36 -23.09
N HIS A 78 -4.24 -14.78 -22.07
CA HIS A 78 -4.00 -15.46 -20.82
C HIS A 78 -5.34 -15.83 -20.17
N GLN A 79 -5.48 -17.05 -19.67
CA GLN A 79 -6.61 -17.42 -18.84
C GLN A 79 -6.32 -17.00 -17.40
N PRO A 80 -7.33 -16.51 -16.67
CA PRO A 80 -7.13 -16.19 -15.25
C PRO A 80 -6.77 -17.47 -14.49
N ILE A 81 -6.03 -17.31 -13.40
CA ILE A 81 -5.72 -18.40 -12.49
C ILE A 81 -6.88 -18.50 -11.51
N ALA A 82 -7.62 -19.61 -11.53
CA ALA A 82 -8.62 -19.89 -10.51
C ALA A 82 -7.95 -19.96 -9.13
N ARG A 83 -8.51 -19.23 -8.16
CA ARG A 83 -8.06 -19.19 -6.76
C ARG A 83 -6.55 -19.02 -6.60
N PRO A 84 -5.95 -17.94 -7.15
CA PRO A 84 -4.50 -17.81 -7.21
C PRO A 84 -3.87 -17.79 -5.81
N HIS A 85 -4.59 -17.27 -4.81
CA HIS A 85 -4.15 -17.21 -3.42
C HIS A 85 -3.86 -18.58 -2.79
N GLU A 86 -4.60 -19.64 -3.16
CA GLU A 86 -4.42 -20.99 -2.57
C GLU A 86 -3.01 -21.53 -2.82
N ARG A 87 -2.38 -21.14 -3.95
CA ARG A 87 -0.99 -21.48 -4.28
C ARG A 87 0.05 -20.84 -3.37
N PHE A 88 -0.35 -19.84 -2.58
CA PHE A 88 0.51 -19.11 -1.65
C PHE A 88 0.22 -19.47 -0.20
N LEU A 89 -1.02 -19.84 0.14
CA LEU A 89 -1.42 -20.15 1.53
C LEU A 89 -0.53 -21.21 2.19
N ASN A 90 -0.15 -22.23 1.42
CA ASN A 90 0.61 -23.36 1.95
C ASN A 90 2.12 -23.13 1.95
N ARG A 91 2.62 -21.93 1.62
CA ARG A 91 4.06 -21.67 1.53
C ARG A 91 4.67 -21.49 2.92
N THR A 92 5.52 -22.44 3.32
CA THR A 92 6.20 -22.54 4.63
C THR A 92 7.68 -22.88 4.46
N MET A 93 8.48 -22.78 5.52
CA MET A 93 9.90 -23.16 5.44
C MET A 93 10.07 -24.62 4.98
N ASP A 94 9.18 -25.50 5.44
CA ASP A 94 9.26 -26.95 5.23
C ASP A 94 8.99 -27.40 3.79
N ASN A 95 8.31 -26.57 2.99
CA ASN A 95 8.03 -26.84 1.58
C ASN A 95 8.59 -25.76 0.64
N CYS A 96 9.55 -24.97 1.10
CA CYS A 96 10.29 -24.06 0.23
C CYS A 96 11.23 -24.85 -0.70
N PRO A 97 11.20 -24.63 -2.03
CA PRO A 97 12.08 -25.38 -2.93
C PRO A 97 13.57 -25.12 -2.62
N GLU A 98 14.35 -26.20 -2.55
CA GLU A 98 15.77 -26.14 -2.14
C GLU A 98 16.64 -25.35 -3.13
N HIS A 99 16.30 -25.38 -4.42
CA HIS A 99 17.04 -24.72 -5.50
C HIS A 99 16.86 -23.18 -5.54
N LEU A 100 16.01 -22.61 -4.69
CA LEU A 100 15.86 -21.15 -4.62
C LEU A 100 17.08 -20.51 -3.94
N THR A 101 17.59 -19.43 -4.53
CA THR A 101 18.56 -18.55 -3.87
C THR A 101 17.98 -17.99 -2.56
N SER A 102 18.82 -17.55 -1.62
CA SER A 102 18.38 -16.96 -0.35
C SER A 102 17.38 -15.79 -0.55
N LYS A 103 17.61 -14.95 -1.56
CA LYS A 103 16.73 -13.84 -1.93
C LYS A 103 15.37 -14.33 -2.46
N GLN A 104 15.37 -15.35 -3.33
CA GLN A 104 14.14 -15.96 -3.84
C GLN A 104 13.36 -16.67 -2.73
N ARG A 105 14.04 -17.40 -1.84
CA ARG A 105 13.47 -18.05 -0.65
C ARG A 105 12.79 -17.04 0.26
N SER A 106 13.45 -15.93 0.58
CA SER A 106 12.87 -14.85 1.40
C SER A 106 11.59 -14.28 0.77
N ARG A 107 11.62 -13.98 -0.54
CA ARG A 107 10.43 -13.51 -1.29
C ARG A 107 9.31 -14.53 -1.30
N TRP A 108 9.65 -15.81 -1.50
CA TRP A 108 8.69 -16.91 -1.54
C TRP A 108 7.99 -17.07 -0.18
N LEU A 109 8.75 -17.04 0.93
CA LEU A 109 8.23 -17.13 2.29
C LEU A 109 7.40 -15.89 2.67
N LYS A 110 7.86 -14.69 2.26
CA LYS A 110 7.12 -13.44 2.47
C LYS A 110 5.76 -13.48 1.76
N ALA A 111 5.71 -13.97 0.52
CA ALA A 111 4.45 -14.15 -0.20
C ALA A 111 3.51 -15.13 0.51
N GLY A 112 4.04 -16.22 1.08
CA GLY A 112 3.27 -17.16 1.91
C GLY A 112 2.65 -16.52 3.14
N ARG A 113 3.47 -15.84 3.95
CA ARG A 113 3.01 -15.10 5.13
C ARG A 113 1.96 -14.05 4.80
N ASN A 114 2.15 -13.30 3.70
CA ASN A 114 1.18 -12.30 3.26
C ASN A 114 -0.16 -12.94 2.86
N ALA A 115 -0.14 -14.08 2.16
CA ALA A 115 -1.36 -14.80 1.80
C ALA A 115 -2.10 -15.34 3.02
N GLN A 116 -1.38 -15.93 3.98
CA GLN A 116 -1.93 -16.40 5.25
C GLN A 116 -2.53 -15.25 6.08
N LEU A 117 -1.84 -14.10 6.12
CA LEU A 117 -2.34 -12.91 6.80
C LEU A 117 -3.62 -12.39 6.13
N ASN A 118 -3.66 -12.28 4.81
CA ASN A 118 -4.87 -11.89 4.07
C ASN A 118 -6.03 -12.84 4.37
N HIS A 119 -5.78 -14.16 4.31
CA HIS A 119 -6.80 -15.16 4.60
C HIS A 119 -7.33 -15.04 6.04
N ARG A 120 -6.44 -14.80 7.02
CA ARG A 120 -6.85 -14.55 8.40
C ARG A 120 -7.70 -13.29 8.52
N ILE A 121 -7.28 -12.19 7.90
CA ILE A 121 -8.03 -10.92 7.92
C ILE A 121 -9.43 -11.10 7.31
N VAL A 122 -9.52 -11.66 6.11
CA VAL A 122 -10.79 -11.86 5.39
C VAL A 122 -11.73 -12.84 6.12
N SER A 123 -11.20 -13.80 6.88
CA SER A 123 -12.02 -14.73 7.68
C SER A 123 -12.43 -14.20 9.05
N THR A 124 -11.80 -13.13 9.54
CA THR A 124 -12.06 -12.59 10.88
C THR A 124 -12.77 -11.24 10.87
N ILE A 125 -12.69 -10.51 9.76
CA ILE A 125 -13.19 -9.14 9.61
C ILE A 125 -14.17 -9.11 8.44
N GLU A 126 -15.24 -8.32 8.58
CA GLU A 126 -16.23 -8.14 7.51
C GLU A 126 -15.56 -7.65 6.22
N PRO A 127 -15.85 -8.28 5.06
CA PRO A 127 -15.27 -7.84 3.80
C PRO A 127 -15.77 -6.44 3.42
N PHE A 128 -14.86 -5.61 2.92
CA PHE A 128 -15.23 -4.40 2.23
C PHE A 128 -15.92 -4.78 0.92
N GLN A 129 -17.14 -4.30 0.75
CA GLN A 129 -17.93 -4.53 -0.46
C GLN A 129 -18.57 -3.21 -0.87
N SER A 130 -18.24 -2.76 -2.08
CA SER A 130 -19.07 -1.77 -2.77
C SER A 130 -20.40 -2.42 -3.12
N THR A 131 -21.51 -1.73 -2.83
CA THR A 131 -22.83 -2.20 -3.25
C THR A 131 -23.12 -1.69 -4.66
N GLU A 132 -23.81 -2.48 -5.48
CA GLU A 132 -24.24 -2.04 -6.81
C GLU A 132 -25.09 -0.75 -6.74
N ALA A 133 -25.77 -0.49 -5.62
CA ALA A 133 -26.47 0.77 -5.38
C ALA A 133 -25.55 2.02 -5.42
N ASN A 134 -24.24 1.85 -5.22
CA ASN A 134 -23.26 2.95 -5.18
C ASN A 134 -22.79 3.37 -6.59
N TYR A 135 -23.06 2.56 -7.61
CA TYR A 135 -22.73 2.90 -9.00
C TYR A 135 -23.86 2.57 -9.97
N ASN A 136 -24.16 3.52 -10.85
CA ASN A 136 -25.24 3.35 -11.83
C ASN A 136 -24.94 2.28 -12.87
N SER A 137 -23.66 2.13 -13.21
CA SER A 137 -23.23 1.24 -14.29
C SER A 137 -21.75 0.93 -14.16
N LEU A 138 -21.42 -0.37 -14.21
CA LEU A 138 -20.08 -0.84 -14.52
C LEU A 138 -19.95 -0.95 -16.04
N THR A 139 -18.93 -0.32 -16.61
CA THR A 139 -18.71 -0.30 -18.06
C THR A 139 -17.33 -0.81 -18.43
N TYR A 140 -17.28 -1.78 -19.34
CA TYR A 140 -16.04 -2.28 -19.91
C TYR A 140 -15.70 -1.54 -21.21
N ILE A 141 -14.45 -1.10 -21.32
CA ILE A 141 -13.94 -0.33 -22.46
C ILE A 141 -12.86 -1.14 -23.18
N HIS A 142 -13.17 -1.56 -24.40
CA HIS A 142 -12.36 -2.43 -25.24
C HIS A 142 -12.84 -2.41 -26.71
N GLY A 143 -12.25 -3.23 -27.58
CA GLY A 143 -12.53 -3.28 -29.02
C GLY A 143 -13.93 -3.76 -29.42
N LYS A 144 -14.74 -4.28 -28.49
CA LYS A 144 -16.16 -4.61 -28.72
C LYS A 144 -17.14 -3.58 -28.14
N THR A 145 -16.65 -2.52 -27.51
CA THR A 145 -17.53 -1.47 -26.96
C THR A 145 -18.16 -0.72 -28.13
N SER A 146 -19.47 -0.48 -28.09
CA SER A 146 -20.14 0.22 -29.20
C SER A 146 -19.80 1.72 -29.22
N GLU A 147 -19.63 2.28 -30.42
CA GLU A 147 -19.33 3.71 -30.59
C GLU A 147 -20.43 4.61 -29.99
N ASN A 148 -21.71 4.26 -30.18
CA ASN A 148 -22.84 5.00 -29.60
C ASN A 148 -22.77 5.05 -28.06
N HIS A 149 -22.37 3.94 -27.44
CA HIS A 149 -22.21 3.89 -26.00
C HIS A 149 -21.05 4.79 -25.54
N LEU A 150 -19.92 4.78 -26.25
CA LEU A 150 -18.80 5.71 -25.96
C LEU A 150 -19.19 7.17 -26.12
N VAL A 151 -19.97 7.54 -27.15
CA VAL A 151 -20.47 8.92 -27.30
C VAL A 151 -21.29 9.35 -26.08
N GLY A 152 -22.18 8.48 -25.59
CA GLY A 152 -22.92 8.72 -24.35
C GLY A 152 -22.02 8.88 -23.13
N LEU A 153 -20.98 8.04 -22.99
CA LEU A 153 -20.00 8.16 -21.91
C LEU A 153 -19.18 9.45 -22.00
N ILE A 154 -18.73 9.84 -23.20
CA ILE A 154 -17.99 11.09 -23.42
C ILE A 154 -18.80 12.29 -22.92
N SER A 155 -20.08 12.36 -23.29
CA SER A 155 -21.00 13.39 -22.80
C SER A 155 -21.17 13.33 -21.28
N LYS A 156 -21.28 12.12 -20.70
CA LYS A 156 -21.40 11.94 -19.24
C LYS A 156 -20.14 12.39 -18.50
N MET A 157 -18.95 12.00 -18.97
CA MET A 157 -17.65 12.30 -18.36
C MET A 157 -17.28 13.78 -18.48
N ALA A 158 -17.76 14.49 -19.52
CA ALA A 158 -17.51 15.92 -19.70
C ALA A 158 -17.97 16.78 -18.50
N ASN A 159 -18.94 16.30 -17.72
CA ASN A 159 -19.49 17.00 -16.56
C ASN A 159 -18.90 16.55 -15.20
N VAL A 160 -18.03 15.53 -15.20
CA VAL A 160 -17.40 15.04 -13.97
C VAL A 160 -16.06 15.75 -13.77
N ARG A 161 -15.74 16.08 -12.52
CA ARG A 161 -14.52 16.81 -12.13
C ARG A 161 -13.63 16.05 -11.16
N LEU A 162 -14.10 14.92 -10.62
CA LEU A 162 -13.40 14.15 -9.61
C LEU A 162 -13.36 12.68 -10.02
N TYR A 163 -12.15 12.12 -10.07
CA TYR A 163 -11.94 10.74 -10.47
C TYR A 163 -11.02 10.04 -9.47
N MET A 164 -11.37 8.81 -9.10
CA MET A 164 -10.47 7.88 -8.44
C MET A 164 -9.98 6.88 -9.48
N ILE A 165 -8.68 6.59 -9.48
CA ILE A 165 -8.07 5.62 -10.37
C ILE A 165 -7.27 4.57 -9.61
N ASP A 166 -7.17 3.40 -10.22
CA ASP A 166 -6.22 2.35 -9.84
C ASP A 166 -5.77 1.61 -11.10
N THR A 167 -4.63 0.92 -11.02
CA THR A 167 -4.06 0.22 -12.17
C THR A 167 -3.64 -1.19 -11.84
N GLU A 168 -3.79 -2.09 -12.82
CA GLU A 168 -3.35 -3.47 -12.68
C GLU A 168 -2.52 -3.89 -13.89
N SER A 169 -1.48 -4.66 -13.61
CA SER A 169 -0.52 -5.15 -14.60
C SER A 169 -0.28 -6.65 -14.42
N ASP A 170 -0.06 -7.36 -15.53
CA ASP A 170 0.47 -8.71 -15.43
C ASP A 170 1.92 -8.63 -14.95
N ARG A 171 2.24 -9.51 -14.00
CA ARG A 171 3.60 -9.61 -13.46
C ARG A 171 4.55 -10.15 -14.54
N PRO A 172 5.85 -9.78 -14.44
CA PRO A 172 6.87 -10.40 -15.26
C PRO A 172 6.82 -11.92 -15.16
N THR A 173 6.94 -12.59 -16.30
CA THR A 173 7.07 -14.03 -16.41
C THR A 173 8.43 -14.37 -17.01
N GLY A 174 8.85 -15.64 -16.96
CA GLY A 174 10.11 -16.06 -17.61
C GLY A 174 10.16 -15.73 -19.11
N ASN A 175 9.00 -15.66 -19.76
CA ASN A 175 8.87 -15.35 -21.18
C ASN A 175 8.63 -13.85 -21.47
N ASN A 176 8.34 -13.04 -20.45
CA ASN A 176 8.18 -11.60 -20.56
C ASN A 176 8.72 -10.92 -19.30
N PRO A 177 9.96 -10.39 -19.32
CA PRO A 177 10.60 -9.82 -18.14
C PRO A 177 10.00 -8.47 -17.72
N HIS A 178 9.12 -7.88 -18.54
CA HIS A 178 8.49 -6.59 -18.24
C HIS A 178 7.08 -6.77 -17.69
N THR A 179 6.71 -5.92 -16.74
CA THR A 179 5.31 -5.76 -16.31
C THR A 179 4.48 -5.32 -17.51
N LYS A 180 3.33 -5.97 -17.72
CA LYS A 180 2.46 -5.68 -18.86
C LYS A 180 1.20 -4.94 -18.35
N PRO A 181 1.03 -3.64 -18.65
CA PRO A 181 -0.17 -2.90 -18.28
C PRO A 181 -1.42 -3.59 -18.83
N ALA A 182 -2.40 -3.84 -18.00
CA ALA A 182 -3.52 -4.72 -18.35
C ALA A 182 -4.88 -4.06 -18.18
N LEU A 183 -5.07 -3.37 -17.06
CA LEU A 183 -6.36 -2.79 -16.68
C LEU A 183 -6.14 -1.41 -16.05
N LEU A 184 -6.90 -0.43 -16.54
CA LEU A 184 -7.03 0.87 -15.90
C LEU A 184 -8.45 0.98 -15.34
N GLN A 185 -8.54 1.17 -14.03
CA GLN A 185 -9.78 1.24 -13.28
C GLN A 185 -10.08 2.70 -13.00
N ILE A 186 -11.29 3.16 -13.31
CA ILE A 186 -11.66 4.57 -13.13
C ILE A 186 -13.05 4.64 -12.51
N GLN A 187 -13.15 5.29 -11.35
CA GLN A 187 -14.42 5.71 -10.79
C GLN A 187 -14.61 7.20 -11.06
N ALA A 188 -15.60 7.54 -11.87
CA ALA A 188 -16.08 8.89 -12.05
C ALA A 188 -17.06 9.23 -10.93
N ILE A 189 -16.67 10.12 -10.03
CA ILE A 189 -17.40 10.44 -8.80
C ILE A 189 -18.37 11.59 -9.07
N HIS A 190 -19.67 11.31 -8.99
CA HIS A 190 -20.74 12.29 -9.15
C HIS A 190 -21.21 12.75 -7.77
N TYR A 191 -21.35 14.04 -7.55
CA TYR A 191 -21.79 14.57 -6.25
C TYR A 191 -23.28 14.32 -5.98
N GLU A 192 -24.11 14.31 -7.02
CA GLU A 192 -25.58 14.26 -6.91
C GLU A 192 -26.17 12.90 -7.30
N THR A 193 -25.37 12.00 -7.87
CA THR A 193 -25.85 10.71 -8.40
C THR A 193 -24.84 9.60 -8.16
N CYS A 194 -25.23 8.35 -8.38
CA CYS A 194 -24.32 7.21 -8.21
C CYS A 194 -23.13 7.29 -9.18
N SER A 195 -21.98 6.80 -8.73
CA SER A 195 -20.73 6.82 -9.50
C SER A 195 -20.85 6.05 -10.83
N THR A 196 -19.97 6.35 -11.78
CA THR A 196 -19.75 5.46 -12.95
C THR A 196 -18.41 4.78 -12.77
N VAL A 197 -18.36 3.44 -12.92
CA VAL A 197 -17.09 2.71 -12.94
C VAL A 197 -16.76 2.29 -14.37
N LEU A 198 -15.55 2.62 -14.81
CA LEU A 198 -15.00 2.23 -16.09
C LEU A 198 -13.83 1.27 -15.86
N LEU A 199 -13.86 0.13 -16.55
CA LEU A 199 -12.77 -0.83 -16.60
C LEU A 199 -12.20 -0.83 -18.02
N ILE A 200 -11.06 -0.17 -18.22
CA ILE A 200 -10.42 -0.07 -19.53
C ILE A 200 -9.44 -1.22 -19.70
N GLU A 201 -9.79 -2.16 -20.56
CA GLU A 201 -9.02 -3.39 -20.79
C GLU A 201 -7.97 -3.16 -21.87
N ILE A 202 -6.81 -2.68 -21.45
CA ILE A 202 -5.74 -2.16 -22.31
C ILE A 202 -5.31 -3.14 -23.40
N GLN A 203 -5.25 -4.44 -23.05
CA GLN A 203 -4.81 -5.50 -23.96
C GLN A 203 -5.87 -5.92 -24.97
N HIS A 204 -7.09 -5.37 -24.86
CA HIS A 204 -8.24 -5.64 -25.72
C HIS A 204 -8.72 -4.38 -26.45
N LEU A 205 -7.95 -3.29 -26.42
CA LEU A 205 -8.26 -2.07 -27.15
C LEU A 205 -8.24 -2.29 -28.67
N PRO A 206 -9.07 -1.56 -29.44
CA PRO A 206 -9.04 -1.61 -30.89
C PRO A 206 -7.75 -0.98 -31.44
N HIS A 207 -7.44 -1.22 -32.72
CA HIS A 207 -6.27 -0.62 -33.37
C HIS A 207 -6.37 0.92 -33.38
N TYR A 208 -5.24 1.61 -33.22
CA TYR A 208 -5.18 3.07 -33.05
C TYR A 208 -5.75 3.87 -34.23
N SER A 209 -5.83 3.26 -35.41
CA SER A 209 -6.38 3.88 -36.62
C SER A 209 -7.92 3.80 -36.72
N THR A 210 -8.59 3.16 -35.76
CA THR A 210 -10.04 2.98 -35.79
C THR A 210 -10.76 4.18 -35.20
N SER A 211 -11.96 4.49 -35.70
CA SER A 211 -12.87 5.48 -35.12
C SER A 211 -13.17 5.18 -33.65
N LEU A 212 -13.39 3.90 -33.33
CA LEU A 212 -13.61 3.42 -31.96
C LEU A 212 -12.46 3.79 -31.02
N PHE A 213 -11.20 3.58 -31.44
CA PHE A 213 -10.04 3.99 -30.64
C PHE A 213 -10.01 5.51 -30.43
N GLY A 214 -10.30 6.30 -31.47
CA GLY A 214 -10.39 7.75 -31.37
C GLY A 214 -11.42 8.21 -30.33
N LEU A 215 -12.58 7.54 -30.23
CA LEU A 215 -13.59 7.82 -29.20
C LEU A 215 -13.10 7.44 -27.79
N ILE A 216 -12.41 6.30 -27.63
CA ILE A 216 -11.80 5.91 -26.35
C ILE A 216 -10.75 6.96 -25.93
N GLN A 217 -9.91 7.41 -26.85
CA GLN A 217 -8.90 8.45 -26.61
C GLN A 217 -9.54 9.79 -26.25
N GLN A 218 -10.63 10.17 -26.91
CA GLN A 218 -11.39 11.39 -26.57
C GLN A 218 -11.99 11.29 -25.17
N MET A 219 -12.58 10.15 -24.81
CA MET A 219 -13.12 9.91 -23.47
C MET A 219 -12.02 10.02 -22.40
N CYS A 220 -10.88 9.35 -22.60
CA CYS A 220 -9.74 9.43 -21.69
C CYS A 220 -9.19 10.87 -21.62
N SER A 221 -9.13 11.60 -22.72
CA SER A 221 -8.71 13.01 -22.74
C SER A 221 -9.65 13.91 -21.93
N ASN A 222 -10.96 13.62 -21.92
CA ASN A 222 -11.91 14.31 -21.06
C ASN A 222 -11.69 13.98 -19.58
N ILE A 223 -11.44 12.71 -19.24
CA ILE A 223 -11.19 12.26 -17.86
C ILE A 223 -9.89 12.86 -17.31
N PHE A 224 -8.81 12.78 -18.08
CA PHE A 224 -7.48 13.26 -17.71
C PHE A 224 -7.20 14.71 -18.14
N SER A 225 -8.26 15.51 -18.25
CA SER A 225 -8.17 16.96 -18.47
C SER A 225 -7.49 17.65 -17.28
N PRO A 226 -6.68 18.70 -17.48
CA PRO A 226 -6.05 19.48 -16.40
C PRO A 226 -7.05 20.10 -15.41
N ASP A 227 -8.32 20.22 -15.81
CA ASP A 227 -9.36 20.76 -14.94
C ASP A 227 -9.87 19.77 -13.90
N ASN A 228 -9.70 18.47 -14.15
CA ASN A 228 -10.21 17.40 -13.29
C ASN A 228 -9.20 17.02 -12.23
N LYS A 229 -9.69 16.68 -11.03
CA LYS A 229 -8.89 16.15 -9.94
C LYS A 229 -8.80 14.63 -10.05
N ILE A 230 -7.58 14.10 -10.16
CA ILE A 230 -7.29 12.67 -10.22
C ILE A 230 -6.73 12.21 -8.87
N ILE A 231 -7.38 11.25 -8.25
CA ILE A 231 -6.97 10.66 -6.97
C ILE A 231 -6.55 9.22 -7.23
N ALA A 232 -5.51 8.76 -6.56
CA ALA A 232 -5.16 7.34 -6.45
C ALA A 232 -4.74 7.05 -5.00
N TRP A 233 -4.73 5.78 -4.61
CA TRP A 233 -4.15 5.41 -3.32
C TRP A 233 -2.67 5.82 -3.24
N GLY A 234 -1.88 5.55 -4.29
CA GLY A 234 -0.51 6.02 -4.43
C GLY A 234 -0.37 7.29 -5.27
N ASP A 235 0.83 7.53 -5.79
CA ASP A 235 1.14 8.64 -6.69
C ASP A 235 0.48 8.42 -8.08
N PRO A 236 -0.53 9.21 -8.48
CA PRO A 236 -1.29 8.96 -9.71
C PRO A 236 -0.43 9.00 -10.98
N ILE A 237 0.64 9.82 -11.00
CA ILE A 237 1.51 9.94 -12.18
C ILE A 237 2.37 8.68 -12.34
N LYS A 238 2.90 8.14 -11.23
CA LYS A 238 3.67 6.90 -11.26
C LYS A 238 2.81 5.70 -11.67
N GLU A 239 1.57 5.62 -11.17
CA GLU A 239 0.60 4.58 -11.56
C GLU A 239 0.33 4.60 -13.07
N LEU A 240 0.06 5.78 -13.64
CA LEU A 240 -0.29 5.95 -15.05
C LEU A 240 0.90 5.83 -16.02
N TYR A 241 2.14 6.01 -15.55
CA TYR A 241 3.34 6.04 -16.40
C TYR A 241 3.46 4.82 -17.31
N SER A 242 3.15 3.63 -16.79
CA SER A 242 3.25 2.40 -17.57
C SER A 242 2.24 2.32 -18.73
N PHE A 243 1.18 3.13 -18.69
CA PHE A 243 0.09 3.17 -19.67
C PHE A 243 0.27 4.25 -20.76
N GLU A 244 1.27 5.13 -20.63
CA GLU A 244 1.53 6.23 -21.59
C GLU A 244 1.71 5.74 -23.03
N GLN A 245 2.35 4.58 -23.20
CA GLN A 245 2.60 3.95 -24.49
C GLN A 245 1.34 3.66 -25.31
N PHE A 246 0.16 3.56 -24.67
CA PHE A 246 -1.12 3.33 -25.35
C PHE A 246 -1.75 4.61 -25.90
N ARG A 247 -1.14 5.78 -25.69
CA ARG A 247 -1.60 7.08 -26.22
C ARG A 247 -3.06 7.43 -25.88
N LEU A 248 -3.56 6.92 -24.75
CA LEU A 248 -4.93 7.19 -24.29
C LEU A 248 -5.07 8.62 -23.73
N PHE A 249 -3.98 9.15 -23.19
CA PHE A 249 -3.90 10.46 -22.55
C PHE A 249 -2.46 10.96 -22.60
N ASP A 250 -2.28 12.25 -22.29
CA ASP A 250 -0.98 12.89 -22.12
C ASP A 250 -0.75 13.14 -20.63
N ILE A 251 0.21 12.42 -20.04
CA ILE A 251 0.49 12.47 -18.60
C ILE A 251 0.90 13.89 -18.17
N SER A 252 1.56 14.65 -19.04
CA SER A 252 2.01 16.02 -18.72
C SER A 252 0.85 16.99 -18.47
N ARG A 253 -0.35 16.64 -18.96
CA ARG A 253 -1.57 17.45 -18.76
C ARG A 253 -2.30 17.14 -17.46
N ILE A 254 -1.93 16.07 -16.76
CA ILE A 254 -2.55 15.65 -15.51
C ILE A 254 -1.90 16.42 -14.35
N THR A 255 -2.39 17.62 -14.08
CA THR A 255 -1.75 18.55 -13.13
C THR A 255 -2.39 18.54 -11.74
N LYS A 256 -3.68 18.24 -11.63
CA LYS A 256 -4.42 18.22 -10.36
C LYS A 256 -4.50 16.79 -9.83
N THR A 257 -3.42 16.31 -9.24
CA THR A 257 -3.34 14.98 -8.65
C THR A 257 -3.42 15.04 -7.12
N LEU A 258 -3.89 13.94 -6.51
CA LEU A 258 -3.80 13.71 -5.08
C LEU A 258 -3.31 12.28 -4.82
N ASN A 259 -2.16 12.17 -4.17
CA ASN A 259 -1.72 10.92 -3.56
C ASN A 259 -2.46 10.75 -2.22
N LEU A 260 -3.46 9.86 -2.18
CA LEU A 260 -4.30 9.68 -1.01
C LEU A 260 -3.53 9.07 0.17
N GLN A 261 -2.53 8.24 -0.08
CA GLN A 261 -1.68 7.63 0.95
C GLN A 261 -0.86 8.70 1.69
N ASP A 262 -0.27 9.67 0.99
CA ASP A 262 0.48 10.76 1.61
C ASP A 262 -0.44 11.65 2.47
N PHE A 263 -1.63 11.94 1.92
CA PHE A 263 -2.65 12.71 2.62
C PHE A 263 -3.14 11.97 3.88
N PHE A 264 -3.44 10.67 3.76
CA PHE A 264 -3.82 9.81 4.88
C PHE A 264 -2.71 9.72 5.94
N ASN A 265 -1.45 9.55 5.53
CA ASN A 265 -0.32 9.48 6.47
C ASN A 265 -0.17 10.78 7.27
N THR A 266 -0.30 11.93 6.60
CA THR A 266 -0.24 13.25 7.24
C THR A 266 -1.37 13.42 8.25
N MET A 267 -2.60 13.09 7.84
CA MET A 267 -3.79 13.09 8.69
C MET A 267 -3.63 12.18 9.90
N TRP A 268 -3.24 10.93 9.67
CA TRP A 268 -3.11 9.91 10.70
C TRP A 268 -2.08 10.31 11.76
N ASN A 269 -0.90 10.77 11.34
CA ASN A 269 0.14 11.22 12.27
C ASN A 269 -0.26 12.48 13.05
N SER A 270 -1.11 13.34 12.46
CA SER A 270 -1.63 14.53 13.15
C SER A 270 -2.69 14.17 14.20
N ALA A 271 -3.58 13.22 13.89
CA ALA A 271 -4.65 12.77 14.79
C ALA A 271 -4.15 11.80 15.87
N HIS A 272 -3.07 11.07 15.59
CA HIS A 272 -2.42 10.13 16.51
C HIS A 272 -0.97 10.57 16.72
N PRO A 273 -0.74 11.77 17.30
CA PRO A 273 0.61 12.21 17.58
C PRO A 273 1.28 11.21 18.51
N HIS A 274 2.61 11.17 18.52
CA HIS A 274 3.36 10.47 19.56
C HIS A 274 3.00 11.09 20.91
N ILE A 275 2.00 10.54 21.59
CA ILE A 275 1.60 11.05 22.89
C ILE A 275 2.77 10.76 23.83
N GLN A 276 2.99 11.66 24.78
CA GLN A 276 3.78 11.41 25.98
C GLN A 276 3.43 10.05 26.61
N ALA A 277 2.24 9.49 26.40
CA ALA A 277 1.85 8.13 26.81
C ALA A 277 2.61 6.98 26.11
N CYS A 278 3.03 7.08 24.83
CA CYS A 278 3.91 6.07 24.22
C CYS A 278 5.31 6.18 24.82
N LEU A 279 5.82 7.41 25.02
CA LEU A 279 7.07 7.67 25.76
C LEU A 279 6.99 7.19 27.22
N ASN A 280 5.87 7.41 27.91
CA ASN A 280 5.65 7.00 29.30
C ASN A 280 5.44 5.48 29.42
N ARG A 281 4.83 4.78 28.45
CA ARG A 281 4.80 3.31 28.45
C ARG A 281 6.19 2.69 28.28
N HIS A 282 7.09 3.39 27.60
CA HIS A 282 8.50 3.00 27.56
C HIS A 282 9.22 3.29 28.89
N HIS A 283 8.77 4.27 29.69
CA HIS A 283 9.29 4.55 31.04
C HIS A 283 8.62 3.73 32.17
N VAL A 284 7.35 3.34 32.06
CA VAL A 284 6.57 2.70 33.14
C VAL A 284 6.80 1.18 33.20
N MET A 285 7.59 0.60 32.28
CA MET A 285 8.10 -0.77 32.47
C MET A 285 9.34 -0.83 33.38
N GLU A 286 9.74 0.29 34.01
CA GLU A 286 10.94 0.40 34.85
C GLU A 286 10.74 0.16 36.35
N ASP A 287 9.53 -0.13 36.87
CA ASP A 287 9.36 -0.35 38.31
C ASP A 287 8.69 -1.69 38.67
N ASP A 288 9.29 -2.36 39.67
CA ASP A 288 8.96 -3.64 40.32
C ASP A 288 9.67 -4.92 39.84
N CYS A 289 11.02 -4.93 39.88
CA CYS A 289 11.75 -6.14 40.29
C CYS A 289 13.17 -5.86 40.80
N SER A 290 13.44 -6.24 42.05
CA SER A 290 14.78 -6.25 42.66
C SER A 290 15.61 -7.47 42.23
N SER A 291 16.06 -7.52 40.97
CA SER A 291 17.00 -8.55 40.51
C SER A 291 18.14 -7.95 39.71
N ASP A 292 19.31 -8.57 39.81
CA ASP A 292 20.57 -8.15 39.20
C ASP A 292 20.40 -7.75 37.72
N GLU A 293 20.54 -6.45 37.47
CA GLU A 293 20.37 -5.86 36.15
C GLU A 293 21.64 -6.02 35.31
N VAL A 294 21.45 -6.49 34.08
CA VAL A 294 22.42 -6.55 33.01
C VAL A 294 21.97 -5.58 31.92
N LEU A 295 22.73 -4.51 31.71
CA LEU A 295 22.45 -3.53 30.66
C LEU A 295 23.22 -3.91 29.39
N ILE A 296 22.52 -4.28 28.31
CA ILE A 296 23.13 -4.47 26.98
C ILE A 296 22.97 -3.19 26.15
N CYS A 297 24.07 -2.60 25.71
CA CYS A 297 24.11 -1.52 24.73
C CYS A 297 24.40 -2.08 23.32
N LEU A 298 23.50 -1.86 22.36
CA LEU A 298 23.67 -2.34 20.98
C LEU A 298 24.29 -1.27 20.08
N ILE A 299 25.38 -1.65 19.42
CA ILE A 299 26.08 -0.89 18.39
C ILE A 299 25.44 -1.29 17.06
N ASN A 300 24.61 -0.40 16.51
CA ASN A 300 24.01 -0.64 15.21
C ASN A 300 25.01 -0.23 14.11
N SER A 301 25.91 -1.13 13.74
CA SER A 301 26.53 -1.07 12.42
C SER A 301 25.51 -1.61 11.42
N ASP A 302 24.61 -0.76 10.95
CA ASP A 302 23.88 -1.08 9.73
C ASP A 302 24.93 -1.33 8.66
N ASP A 303 24.85 -2.53 8.07
CA ASP A 303 25.73 -2.97 7.02
C ASP A 303 25.83 -1.89 5.94
N ILE A 304 27.07 -1.52 5.71
CA ILE A 304 27.61 -0.73 4.60
C ILE A 304 27.04 -1.31 3.29
N ASP A 305 26.07 -0.61 2.70
CA ASP A 305 25.80 -0.46 1.26
C ASP A 305 24.34 -0.06 1.06
N ASP A 306 24.05 1.24 1.11
CA ASP A 306 23.06 1.89 0.25
C ASP A 306 23.10 3.41 0.52
N ASP A 307 23.94 4.11 -0.27
CA ASP A 307 23.85 5.51 -0.65
C ASP A 307 23.27 6.50 0.39
N LEU A 308 24.14 6.96 1.29
CA LEU A 308 23.90 8.09 2.18
C LEU A 308 23.64 9.37 1.38
N LYS A 309 22.37 9.74 1.23
CA LYS A 309 21.99 11.16 1.13
C LYS A 309 22.04 11.76 2.54
N PRO A 310 22.61 12.97 2.72
CA PRO A 310 22.69 13.62 4.03
C PRO A 310 21.28 13.82 4.59
N GLN A 311 21.01 13.18 5.73
CA GLN A 311 19.74 13.27 6.45
C GLN A 311 19.62 14.61 7.17
N ASP A 312 18.45 15.23 7.01
CA ASP A 312 18.01 16.46 7.65
C ASP A 312 17.79 16.23 9.15
N SER A 313 18.34 17.10 10.01
CA SER A 313 18.52 16.89 11.46
C SER A 313 17.25 17.07 12.31
N LYS A 314 16.06 16.95 11.72
CA LYS A 314 14.81 16.97 12.49
C LYS A 314 14.50 15.57 13.01
N ALA A 315 14.86 15.35 14.28
CA ALA A 315 14.44 14.25 15.17
C ALA A 315 13.80 13.06 14.44
N ASP A 316 14.60 12.02 14.21
CA ASP A 316 14.14 10.84 13.50
C ASP A 316 13.14 10.03 14.37
N PHE A 317 11.85 10.40 14.29
CA PHE A 317 10.72 9.70 14.90
C PHE A 317 10.55 8.24 14.40
N ASN A 318 11.49 7.74 13.58
CA ASN A 318 11.57 6.37 13.09
C ASN A 318 11.97 5.33 14.16
N GLN A 319 12.34 5.73 15.38
CA GLN A 319 12.76 4.81 16.44
C GLN A 319 11.68 4.45 17.46
N CYS A 320 10.46 4.97 17.31
CA CYS A 320 9.41 4.69 18.28
C CYS A 320 8.93 3.22 18.18
N ILE A 321 8.97 2.49 19.30
CA ILE A 321 8.50 1.09 19.40
C ILE A 321 7.05 1.06 19.90
N CYS A 322 6.17 1.89 19.34
CA CYS A 322 4.74 1.74 19.63
C CYS A 322 4.24 0.38 19.05
N PRO A 323 3.34 -0.33 19.74
CA PRO A 323 2.67 -1.51 19.20
C PRO A 323 1.96 -1.20 17.87
N ASP A 324 1.87 -2.18 16.97
CA ASP A 324 1.22 -2.04 15.65
C ASP A 324 -0.28 -1.63 15.76
N GLU A 325 -0.88 -1.83 16.92
CA GLU A 325 -2.24 -1.41 17.26
C GLU A 325 -2.36 0.11 17.48
N ILE A 326 -1.29 0.74 17.96
CA ILE A 326 -1.22 2.19 18.22
C ILE A 326 -0.65 2.91 17.00
N ARG A 327 0.42 2.37 16.42
CA ARG A 327 1.06 2.92 15.21
C ARG A 327 1.47 1.76 14.31
N PRO A 328 0.62 1.34 13.36
CA PRO A 328 0.90 0.17 12.51
C PRO A 328 2.12 0.36 11.60
N TYR A 329 2.64 1.58 11.50
CA TYR A 329 3.84 1.91 10.72
C TYR A 329 4.83 2.69 11.59
N LYS A 330 6.04 2.13 11.71
CA LYS A 330 7.06 2.60 12.67
C LYS A 330 7.84 3.82 12.19
N THR A 331 7.89 4.04 10.88
CA THR A 331 8.68 5.12 10.27
C THR A 331 7.80 6.06 9.46
N ASN A 332 8.19 7.33 9.38
CA ASN A 332 7.47 8.35 8.61
C ASN A 332 7.44 8.02 7.10
N ASN A 333 8.41 7.21 6.64
CA ASN A 333 8.55 6.76 5.25
C ASN A 333 7.86 5.42 4.98
N ALA A 334 7.32 4.74 6.01
CA ALA A 334 6.64 3.48 5.79
C ALA A 334 5.30 3.71 5.09
N LEU A 335 5.17 3.14 3.90
CA LEU A 335 3.98 3.28 3.07
C LEU A 335 2.82 2.46 3.65
N TRP A 336 1.66 3.12 3.80
CA TRP A 336 0.44 2.46 4.21
C TRP A 336 -0.07 1.52 3.12
N SER A 337 -0.40 0.28 3.46
CA SER A 337 -1.21 -0.52 2.53
C SER A 337 -2.65 -0.02 2.59
N LEU A 338 -3.33 0.01 1.44
CA LEU A 338 -4.76 0.36 1.39
C LEU A 338 -5.57 -0.55 2.33
N GLN A 339 -5.28 -1.86 2.31
CA GLN A 339 -5.88 -2.84 3.24
C GLN A 339 -5.78 -2.38 4.70
N LYS A 340 -4.59 -1.94 5.14
CA LYS A 340 -4.40 -1.55 6.54
C LYS A 340 -5.15 -0.25 6.86
N ALA A 341 -5.16 0.73 5.95
CA ALA A 341 -5.91 1.96 6.14
C ALA A 341 -7.43 1.68 6.26
N ILE A 342 -7.98 0.87 5.37
CA ILE A 342 -9.40 0.47 5.40
C ILE A 342 -9.74 -0.33 6.65
N GLN A 343 -8.85 -1.24 7.09
CA GLN A 343 -9.02 -1.96 8.34
C GLN A 343 -9.06 -1.01 9.54
N MET A 344 -8.15 -0.03 9.61
CA MET A 344 -8.07 0.87 10.77
C MET A 344 -9.25 1.85 10.83
N ILE A 345 -9.70 2.37 9.69
CA ILE A 345 -10.77 3.39 9.64
C ILE A 345 -12.16 2.77 9.67
N PHE A 346 -12.37 1.69 8.92
CA PHE A 346 -13.70 1.12 8.71
C PHE A 346 -13.90 -0.24 9.38
N ASN A 347 -12.86 -0.83 9.97
CA ASN A 347 -12.87 -2.21 10.45
C ASN A 347 -13.37 -3.21 9.39
N LYS A 348 -12.93 -3.02 8.14
CA LYS A 348 -13.28 -3.88 6.99
C LYS A 348 -12.03 -4.49 6.33
N ALA A 349 -12.23 -5.61 5.63
CA ALA A 349 -11.20 -6.34 4.91
C ALA A 349 -11.34 -6.20 3.38
N LEU A 350 -10.34 -5.63 2.71
CA LEU A 350 -10.16 -5.78 1.26
C LEU A 350 -9.51 -7.12 0.96
N ASP A 351 -10.19 -7.94 0.18
CA ASP A 351 -9.63 -9.23 -0.21
C ASP A 351 -8.50 -9.06 -1.24
N LYS A 352 -7.25 -9.29 -0.82
CA LYS A 352 -6.07 -9.29 -1.70
C LYS A 352 -5.76 -10.65 -2.32
N ALA A 353 -6.70 -11.60 -2.30
CA ALA A 353 -6.53 -12.93 -2.88
C ALA A 353 -6.28 -12.92 -4.39
N LEU A 354 -6.75 -11.88 -5.09
CA LEU A 354 -6.71 -11.79 -6.56
C LEU A 354 -5.58 -10.91 -7.12
N THR A 355 -4.78 -10.24 -6.29
CA THR A 355 -3.67 -9.34 -6.70
C THR A 355 -2.52 -10.06 -7.43
N MET A 356 -2.54 -11.39 -7.48
CA MET A 356 -1.54 -12.23 -8.17
C MET A 356 -2.05 -12.78 -9.51
N ASN A 357 -3.23 -12.38 -9.98
CA ASN A 357 -3.85 -12.95 -11.18
C ASN A 357 -3.29 -12.35 -12.49
N LEU A 358 -3.80 -12.84 -13.62
CA LEU A 358 -3.51 -12.36 -14.96
C LEU A 358 -4.64 -11.41 -15.40
N TRP A 359 -4.36 -10.12 -15.35
CA TRP A 359 -5.30 -9.05 -15.61
C TRP A 359 -5.55 -8.83 -17.10
N SER A 360 -4.61 -9.20 -17.97
CA SER A 360 -4.81 -9.11 -19.42
C SER A 360 -5.79 -10.14 -20.00
N CYS A 361 -6.39 -10.98 -19.16
CA CYS A 361 -7.32 -12.01 -19.60
C CYS A 361 -8.59 -11.42 -20.24
N GLY A 362 -8.97 -10.19 -19.87
CA GLY A 362 -10.10 -9.42 -20.37
C GLY A 362 -11.42 -9.65 -19.62
N LEU A 363 -11.75 -8.80 -18.66
CA LEU A 363 -12.77 -9.09 -17.64
C LEU A 363 -14.19 -9.19 -18.19
N ASP A 364 -14.53 -8.47 -19.25
CA ASP A 364 -15.86 -8.49 -19.86
C ASP A 364 -16.22 -9.89 -20.39
N PRO A 365 -17.31 -10.52 -19.88
CA PRO A 365 -17.81 -11.79 -20.41
C PRO A 365 -18.10 -11.79 -21.91
N HIS A 366 -18.46 -10.64 -22.51
CA HIS A 366 -18.77 -10.47 -23.92
C HIS A 366 -17.54 -10.52 -24.84
N LEU A 367 -16.33 -10.43 -24.30
CA LEU A 367 -15.12 -10.70 -25.08
C LEU A 367 -15.04 -12.16 -25.53
N ASN A 368 -15.73 -13.09 -24.87
CA ASN A 368 -15.69 -14.54 -25.15
C ASN A 368 -14.25 -15.09 -25.15
N THR A 369 -13.40 -14.56 -24.26
CA THR A 369 -12.00 -14.99 -24.07
C THR A 369 -11.84 -16.07 -23.01
N TRP A 370 -12.93 -16.45 -22.33
CA TRP A 370 -13.00 -17.53 -21.35
C TRP A 370 -13.27 -18.88 -22.03
N ARG A 371 -12.82 -19.97 -21.40
CA ARG A 371 -12.97 -21.34 -21.95
C ARG A 371 -13.86 -22.21 -21.08
N THR A 372 -13.88 -21.94 -19.78
CA THR A 372 -14.57 -22.74 -18.76
C THR A 372 -15.49 -21.86 -17.91
N ILE A 373 -16.38 -22.50 -17.15
CA ILE A 373 -17.23 -21.81 -16.17
C ILE A 373 -16.37 -21.18 -15.06
N ASP A 374 -15.31 -21.87 -14.63
CA ASP A 374 -14.37 -21.38 -13.61
C ASP A 374 -13.62 -20.12 -14.06
N ASP A 375 -13.27 -20.02 -15.35
CA ASP A 375 -12.69 -18.78 -15.91
C ASP A 375 -13.67 -17.61 -15.77
N LYS A 376 -14.95 -17.85 -16.07
CA LYS A 376 -16.01 -16.83 -15.99
C LYS A 376 -16.24 -16.38 -14.54
N GLN A 377 -16.27 -17.33 -13.60
CA GLN A 377 -16.39 -17.02 -12.16
C GLN A 377 -15.16 -16.24 -11.66
N THR A 378 -13.96 -16.63 -12.08
CA THR A 378 -12.73 -15.93 -11.69
C THR A 378 -12.69 -14.51 -12.23
N ARG A 379 -13.15 -14.27 -13.47
CA ARG A 379 -13.27 -12.92 -14.05
C ARG A 379 -14.29 -12.05 -13.32
N HIS A 380 -15.41 -12.64 -12.91
CA HIS A 380 -16.38 -11.94 -12.07
C HIS A 380 -15.75 -11.53 -10.73
N ALA A 381 -15.00 -12.42 -10.08
CA ALA A 381 -14.30 -12.09 -8.84
C ALA A 381 -13.22 -10.99 -9.04
N LEU A 382 -12.48 -11.03 -10.16
CA LEU A 382 -11.52 -9.98 -10.54
C LEU A 382 -12.21 -8.63 -10.79
N THR A 383 -13.40 -8.65 -11.36
CA THR A 383 -14.23 -7.46 -11.56
C THR A 383 -14.62 -6.87 -10.22
N THR A 384 -15.15 -7.67 -9.28
CA THR A 384 -15.50 -7.21 -7.93
C THR A 384 -14.29 -6.64 -7.21
N TYR A 385 -13.12 -7.28 -7.34
CA TYR A 385 -11.87 -6.76 -6.80
C TYR A 385 -11.55 -5.37 -7.36
N ALA A 386 -11.54 -5.21 -8.69
CA ALA A 386 -11.19 -3.95 -9.35
C ALA A 386 -12.16 -2.82 -8.98
N VAL A 387 -13.45 -3.13 -8.86
CA VAL A 387 -14.44 -2.15 -8.38
C VAL A 387 -14.14 -1.75 -6.93
N ASN A 388 -13.85 -2.70 -6.04
CA ASN A 388 -13.54 -2.41 -4.65
C ASN A 388 -12.22 -1.63 -4.48
N ASP A 389 -11.22 -1.83 -5.33
CA ASP A 389 -9.92 -1.13 -5.23
C ASP A 389 -10.01 0.36 -5.60
N VAL A 390 -11.05 0.80 -6.32
CA VAL A 390 -11.36 2.24 -6.51
C VAL A 390 -12.38 2.77 -5.50
N PHE A 391 -13.34 1.95 -5.04
CA PHE A 391 -14.33 2.40 -4.07
C PHE A 391 -13.78 2.56 -2.66
N ALA A 392 -12.92 1.65 -2.20
CA ALA A 392 -12.33 1.72 -0.87
C ALA A 392 -11.52 3.01 -0.63
N PRO A 393 -10.60 3.43 -1.51
CA PRO A 393 -9.92 4.70 -1.34
C PRO A 393 -10.88 5.90 -1.54
N THR A 394 -11.97 5.76 -2.29
CA THR A 394 -12.98 6.82 -2.41
C THR A 394 -13.73 7.04 -1.09
N ASP A 395 -14.18 5.98 -0.44
CA ASP A 395 -14.81 6.06 0.89
C ASP A 395 -13.84 6.66 1.92
N LEU A 396 -12.57 6.23 1.87
CA LEU A 396 -11.51 6.78 2.71
C LEU A 396 -11.30 8.28 2.43
N TYR A 397 -11.25 8.70 1.16
CA TYR A 397 -11.12 10.10 0.80
C TYR A 397 -12.24 10.95 1.39
N PHE A 398 -13.50 10.53 1.23
CA PHE A 398 -14.63 11.27 1.78
C PHE A 398 -14.65 11.28 3.32
N TYR A 399 -14.28 10.17 3.96
CA TYR A 399 -14.10 10.14 5.41
C TYR A 399 -13.09 11.19 5.86
N LEU A 400 -11.92 11.25 5.22
CA LEU A 400 -10.87 12.21 5.59
C LEU A 400 -11.26 13.66 5.30
N MET A 401 -12.01 13.93 4.22
CA MET A 401 -12.48 15.28 3.89
C MET A 401 -13.54 15.79 4.87
N ASN A 402 -14.36 14.89 5.41
CA ASN A 402 -15.44 15.25 6.35
C ASN A 402 -15.00 15.21 7.82
N THR A 403 -13.86 14.60 8.11
CA THR A 403 -13.30 14.61 9.47
C THR A 403 -12.64 15.97 9.70
N ASP A 404 -13.34 16.86 10.39
CA ASP A 404 -12.77 18.13 10.82
C ASP A 404 -11.69 17.85 11.87
N ILE A 405 -10.43 17.91 11.44
CA ILE A 405 -9.25 17.69 12.29
C ILE A 405 -9.27 18.62 13.50
N SER A 406 -9.83 19.82 13.35
CA SER A 406 -9.91 20.80 14.44
C SER A 406 -10.96 20.43 15.51
N SER A 407 -11.89 19.53 15.17
CA SER A 407 -12.94 19.04 16.07
C SER A 407 -12.62 17.72 16.75
N LEU A 408 -11.49 17.06 16.41
CA LEU A 408 -11.00 15.91 17.16
C LEU A 408 -10.60 16.39 18.55
N ASP A 409 -11.59 16.36 19.45
CA ASP A 409 -11.46 16.73 20.86
C ASP A 409 -10.34 15.88 21.47
N THR A 410 -9.18 16.51 21.66
CA THR A 410 -8.00 15.92 22.30
C THR A 410 -8.31 15.36 23.69
N ASN A 411 -9.46 15.72 24.27
CA ASN A 411 -9.93 15.24 25.57
C ASN A 411 -10.49 13.81 25.57
N HIS A 412 -10.74 13.18 24.42
CA HIS A 412 -11.00 11.74 24.36
C HIS A 412 -9.73 10.88 24.23
N ILE A 413 -8.57 11.52 24.16
CA ILE A 413 -7.27 10.86 24.29
C ILE A 413 -6.89 10.84 25.78
N ILE A 414 -7.51 9.91 26.48
CA ILE A 414 -6.97 9.21 27.65
C ILE A 414 -6.61 10.08 28.87
N ASN A 415 -7.52 10.02 29.85
CA ASN A 415 -7.29 10.27 31.27
C ASN A 415 -6.24 9.26 31.83
N LEU A 416 -4.94 9.51 31.64
CA LEU A 416 -3.82 8.74 32.25
C LEU A 416 -2.79 9.61 32.96
N ASN A 417 -3.18 10.81 33.42
CA ASN A 417 -2.31 11.63 34.26
C ASN A 417 -2.40 11.18 35.73
N MET A 418 -1.68 10.12 36.04
CA MET A 418 -1.04 9.94 37.35
C MET A 418 0.20 9.09 37.14
N ILE A 419 1.38 9.62 37.49
CA ILE A 419 2.41 9.00 38.35
C ILE A 419 3.72 9.83 38.27
N TYR A 420 4.35 9.88 39.44
CA TYR A 420 5.40 10.75 39.95
C TYR A 420 6.80 10.53 39.36
N GLU A 421 7.65 11.56 39.50
CA GLU A 421 9.12 11.45 39.46
C GLU A 421 9.62 10.56 40.62
N GLN A 422 10.41 9.53 40.33
CA GLN A 422 11.19 8.80 41.33
C GLN A 422 12.67 8.66 40.87
N PRO A 423 13.63 8.75 41.81
CA PRO A 423 15.06 8.60 41.55
C PRO A 423 15.44 7.13 41.32
N ILE A 424 16.29 6.85 40.33
CA ILE A 424 16.80 5.51 39.99
C ILE A 424 17.64 4.97 41.17
N GLN A 425 17.19 3.89 41.82
CA GLN A 425 17.84 3.37 43.04
C GLN A 425 18.76 2.14 42.86
N ASN A 426 18.88 1.53 41.67
CA ASN A 426 19.75 0.36 41.47
C ASN A 426 20.66 0.50 40.23
N LEU A 427 21.97 0.30 40.42
CA LEU A 427 22.97 0.30 39.35
C LEU A 427 23.21 -1.15 38.84
N PRO A 428 23.44 -1.36 37.54
CA PRO A 428 23.59 -2.70 36.98
C PRO A 428 24.88 -3.39 37.44
N LYS A 429 24.84 -4.73 37.59
CA LYS A 429 26.03 -5.52 37.97
C LYS A 429 26.94 -5.79 36.78
N TYR A 430 26.39 -5.91 35.57
CA TYR A 430 27.18 -6.13 34.36
C TYR A 430 26.75 -5.17 33.25
N PHE A 431 27.72 -4.59 32.56
CA PHE A 431 27.51 -3.81 31.35
C PHE A 431 27.94 -4.65 30.14
N VAL A 432 27.05 -4.83 29.17
CA VAL A 432 27.35 -5.59 27.95
C VAL A 432 27.31 -4.63 26.77
N LEU A 433 28.33 -4.65 25.92
CA LEU A 433 28.36 -3.92 24.67
C LEU A 433 28.34 -4.92 23.52
N SER A 434 27.28 -4.92 22.72
CA SER A 434 27.10 -5.87 21.61
C SER A 434 26.94 -5.14 20.28
N ASP A 435 27.32 -5.77 19.17
CA ASP A 435 27.06 -5.23 17.84
C ASP A 435 25.65 -5.51 17.32
N SER A 436 25.44 -5.38 16.01
CA SER A 436 24.15 -5.59 15.35
C SER A 436 23.59 -7.02 15.53
N HIS A 437 24.36 -7.98 16.04
CA HIS A 437 23.86 -9.31 16.41
C HIS A 437 23.08 -9.31 17.73
N GLY A 438 23.28 -8.35 18.62
CA GLY A 438 22.50 -8.26 19.86
C GLY A 438 21.02 -7.89 19.64
N LYS A 439 20.63 -7.50 18.41
CA LYS A 439 19.22 -7.23 18.04
C LYS A 439 18.29 -8.44 18.11
N TYR A 440 18.85 -9.65 18.20
CA TYR A 440 18.07 -10.88 18.33
C TYR A 440 17.68 -11.18 19.77
N PHE A 441 18.26 -10.48 20.75
CA PHE A 441 17.78 -10.55 22.12
C PHE A 441 16.51 -9.72 22.26
N PRO A 442 15.51 -10.21 23.02
CA PRO A 442 14.33 -9.40 23.31
C PRO A 442 14.74 -8.17 24.15
N PRO A 443 14.12 -6.99 23.93
CA PRO A 443 14.51 -5.73 24.57
C PRO A 443 14.48 -5.81 26.11
N TYR A 444 13.67 -6.73 26.62
CA TYR A 444 13.59 -7.11 28.01
C TYR A 444 13.59 -8.64 28.11
N HIS A 445 14.47 -9.20 28.93
CA HIS A 445 14.47 -10.62 29.25
C HIS A 445 14.64 -10.81 30.75
N ARG A 446 13.72 -11.53 31.38
CA ARG A 446 13.82 -11.84 32.80
C ARG A 446 13.97 -13.35 33.00
N THR A 447 14.98 -13.72 33.77
CA THR A 447 15.16 -15.08 34.27
C THR A 447 15.01 -15.09 35.79
N ALA A 448 15.02 -16.27 36.41
CA ALA A 448 15.05 -16.38 37.87
C ALA A 448 16.34 -15.81 38.50
N GLN A 449 17.37 -15.53 37.69
CA GLN A 449 18.71 -15.19 38.16
C GLN A 449 19.14 -13.76 37.79
N TYR A 450 18.63 -13.20 36.70
CA TYR A 450 19.01 -11.87 36.23
C TYR A 450 17.91 -11.22 35.39
N GLN A 451 17.99 -9.89 35.30
CA GLN A 451 17.18 -9.07 34.42
C GLN A 451 18.07 -8.49 33.33
N LEU A 452 17.65 -8.67 32.08
CA LEU A 452 18.32 -8.13 30.91
C LEU A 452 17.53 -6.93 30.40
N VAL A 453 18.19 -5.76 30.39
CA VAL A 453 17.66 -4.54 29.79
C VAL A 453 18.53 -4.21 28.59
N ILE A 454 17.93 -4.17 27.40
CA ILE A 454 18.66 -3.92 26.17
C ILE A 454 18.29 -2.55 25.63
N LYS A 455 19.29 -1.68 25.51
CA LYS A 455 19.17 -0.35 24.92
C LYS A 455 19.90 -0.35 23.58
N SER A 456 19.14 -0.23 22.50
CA SER A 456 19.68 -0.05 21.16
C SER A 456 19.90 1.43 20.90
N ILE A 457 21.09 1.80 20.45
CA ILE A 457 21.39 3.17 20.00
C ILE A 457 21.58 3.09 18.49
N SER A 458 20.59 3.55 17.73
CA SER A 458 20.68 3.55 16.27
C SER A 458 21.79 4.48 15.79
N GLY A 459 22.53 4.05 14.77
CA GLY A 459 23.66 4.80 14.23
C GLY A 459 24.92 4.81 15.10
N LEU A 460 24.89 4.18 16.29
CA LEU A 460 26.07 3.99 17.11
C LEU A 460 27.05 3.07 16.35
N GLN A 461 28.22 3.60 16.04
CA GLN A 461 29.31 2.88 15.38
C GLN A 461 30.51 2.82 16.33
N TRP A 462 31.37 1.82 16.16
CA TRP A 462 32.60 1.75 16.94
C TRP A 462 33.47 3.01 16.78
N ASN A 463 33.54 3.53 15.56
CA ASN A 463 34.13 4.82 15.22
C ASN A 463 33.21 5.53 14.22
N ASN A 464 32.71 6.71 14.56
CA ASN A 464 31.90 7.53 13.68
C ASN A 464 32.60 8.88 13.45
N PRO A 465 33.35 9.05 12.34
CA PRO A 465 34.14 10.26 12.10
C PRO A 465 33.26 11.48 11.77
N TRP A 466 32.01 11.26 11.37
CA TRP A 466 31.08 12.33 10.97
C TRP A 466 30.19 12.80 12.12
N GLN A 467 29.88 11.90 13.07
CA GLN A 467 29.08 12.19 14.25
C GLN A 467 29.73 11.53 15.47
N GLN A 468 30.71 12.22 16.07
CA GLN A 468 31.49 11.66 17.17
C GLN A 468 30.59 11.26 18.37
N GLU A 469 29.46 11.92 18.57
CA GLU A 469 28.45 11.56 19.60
C GLU A 469 27.86 10.16 19.42
N LEU A 470 27.83 9.64 18.19
CA LEU A 470 27.43 8.27 17.85
C LEU A 470 28.64 7.34 17.69
N SER A 471 29.78 7.68 18.29
CA SER A 471 30.91 6.76 18.44
C SER A 471 30.84 6.05 19.79
N VAL A 472 31.15 4.76 19.80
CA VAL A 472 31.26 3.97 21.03
C VAL A 472 32.27 4.59 21.99
N ASN A 473 33.36 5.14 21.47
CA ASN A 473 34.37 5.79 22.31
C ASN A 473 33.75 6.96 23.09
N ASN A 474 33.04 7.87 22.43
CA ASN A 474 32.40 8.99 23.12
C ASN A 474 31.26 8.55 24.03
N LEU A 475 30.51 7.50 23.66
CA LEU A 475 29.49 6.93 24.53
C LEU A 475 30.11 6.40 25.83
N ILE A 476 31.18 5.60 25.73
CA ILE A 476 31.93 5.08 26.89
C ILE A 476 32.53 6.22 27.69
N GLU A 477 32.99 7.27 27.01
CA GLU A 477 33.62 8.44 27.64
C GLU A 477 32.60 9.39 28.31
N SER A 478 31.31 9.24 28.04
CA SER A 478 30.26 10.06 28.65
C SER A 478 30.21 9.88 30.16
N THR A 479 29.95 10.95 30.91
CA THR A 479 29.91 10.93 32.38
C THR A 479 28.93 9.89 32.93
N SER A 480 27.77 9.75 32.29
CA SER A 480 26.74 8.79 32.68
C SER A 480 27.19 7.33 32.48
N ILE A 481 27.77 7.00 31.31
CA ILE A 481 28.21 5.63 31.03
C ILE A 481 29.50 5.30 31.79
N LYS A 482 30.44 6.24 31.95
CA LYS A 482 31.60 6.06 32.83
C LYS A 482 31.16 5.75 34.26
N SER A 483 30.16 6.47 34.77
CA SER A 483 29.63 6.21 36.11
C SER A 483 29.06 4.80 36.20
N ILE A 484 28.24 4.37 35.23
CA ILE A 484 27.68 3.01 35.18
C ILE A 484 28.80 1.96 35.11
N ILE A 485 29.73 2.11 34.16
CA ILE A 485 30.87 1.21 33.97
C ILE A 485 31.71 1.10 35.24
N SER A 486 31.97 2.22 35.93
CA SER A 486 32.76 2.23 37.17
C SER A 486 32.08 1.52 38.33
N THR A 487 30.75 1.33 38.26
CA THR A 487 29.95 0.67 39.30
C THR A 487 29.60 -0.77 38.98
N CYS A 488 29.78 -1.20 37.72
CA CYS A 488 29.57 -2.59 37.32
C CYS A 488 30.67 -3.51 37.86
N ALA A 489 30.29 -4.73 38.22
CA ALA A 489 31.22 -5.81 38.57
C ALA A 489 32.00 -6.34 37.35
N GLY A 490 31.49 -6.13 36.13
CA GLY A 490 32.20 -6.50 34.91
C GLY A 490 31.60 -5.90 33.63
N ILE A 491 32.44 -5.86 32.58
CA ILE A 491 32.08 -5.42 31.24
C ILE A 491 32.21 -6.62 30.29
N ILE A 492 31.19 -6.88 29.46
CA ILE A 492 31.19 -7.95 28.47
C ILE A 492 31.10 -7.35 27.07
N PHE A 493 32.02 -7.71 26.18
CA PHE A 493 31.96 -7.29 24.78
C PHE A 493 31.48 -8.46 23.91
N MET A 494 30.35 -8.29 23.24
CA MET A 494 29.74 -9.27 22.32
C MET A 494 29.83 -8.75 20.89
N VAL A 495 31.03 -8.85 20.32
CA VAL A 495 31.34 -8.29 19.00
C VAL A 495 31.49 -9.42 17.99
N GLY A 496 30.67 -9.40 16.94
CA GLY A 496 30.80 -10.29 15.80
C GLY A 496 32.09 -10.04 15.03
N THR A 497 32.62 -11.08 14.40
CA THR A 497 33.90 -11.02 13.68
C THR A 497 33.91 -10.02 12.52
N ASN A 498 32.73 -9.67 11.97
CA ASN A 498 32.61 -8.69 10.89
C ASN A 498 32.78 -7.25 11.40
N SER A 499 32.29 -6.96 12.60
CA SER A 499 32.40 -5.66 13.26
C SER A 499 33.85 -5.30 13.67
N ILE A 500 34.72 -6.31 13.81
CA ILE A 500 36.15 -6.14 14.11
C ILE A 500 36.98 -5.90 12.83
N ARG A 501 36.52 -6.35 11.66
CA ARG A 501 37.28 -6.28 10.40
C ARG A 501 37.27 -4.89 9.75
N SER A 502 36.30 -4.07 10.09
CA SER A 502 36.10 -2.71 9.58
C SER A 502 36.71 -1.63 10.50
N TRP A 503 37.58 -2.04 11.44
CA TRP A 503 38.23 -1.16 12.40
C TRP A 503 39.63 -0.74 11.97
#